data_AF-A0A2P7B2S3-F1
#
_entry.id   AF-A0A2P7B2S3-F1
#
_cell.length_a   1.000
_cell.length_b   1.000
_cell.length_c   1.000
_cell.angle_alpha   90.00
_cell.angle_beta   90.00
_cell.angle_gamma   90.00
#
_symmetry.space_group_name_H-M   'P 1'
#
loop_
_entity.id
_entity.type
_entity.pdbx_description
1 polymer ?
#
loop_
_entity_poly.entity_id
_entity_poly.type
_entity_poly.pdbx_seq_one_letter_code
_entity_poly.pdbx_strand_id
1 'polypeptide(L)'
;MTQHHEDNWRSADWSSSGVIRTKPEINESAIYILAARTGGLKGALSLHSWLVIKRAGTTSYDRYDVVGWGIPVRKNAYDADGRWYSNKPFVVREFHGAEAETLIPKIQAVIDEYPYGKPGNYTIWPGPNSNSFVAHVLRSVPKMGIVLPSNAVGRDFPTAGKLFEIDDDWQNFHATFFGYAGISAGSRSGFEINLLGLVAGVDILNPGLKVPGFGRIGF
;
A
#
# COMPACT_ATOMS: atom_id res chain seq x y z
N MET A 1 -17.17 11.25 -13.93
CA MET A 1 -17.84 10.39 -12.93
C MET A 1 -17.81 11.13 -11.60
N THR A 2 -18.95 11.66 -11.17
CA THR A 2 -19.08 12.40 -9.91
C THR A 2 -18.96 11.43 -8.74
N GLN A 3 -17.92 11.60 -7.92
CA GLN A 3 -17.73 10.82 -6.69
C GLN A 3 -18.77 11.26 -5.66
N HIS A 4 -19.51 10.32 -5.07
CA HIS A 4 -20.34 10.59 -3.90
C HIS A 4 -19.42 10.85 -2.71
N HIS A 5 -19.38 12.09 -2.22
CA HIS A 5 -18.78 12.43 -0.93
C HIS A 5 -19.77 12.08 0.18
N GLU A 6 -19.54 10.95 0.84
CA GLU A 6 -20.11 10.70 2.16
C GLU A 6 -19.37 11.60 3.15
N ASP A 7 -20.04 12.56 3.79
CA ASP A 7 -19.39 13.52 4.69
C ASP A 7 -19.02 12.90 6.06
N ASN A 8 -19.47 11.67 6.36
CA ASN A 8 -19.31 11.04 7.67
C ASN A 8 -18.82 9.59 7.58
N TRP A 9 -17.83 9.24 8.41
CA TRP A 9 -17.24 7.90 8.44
C TRP A 9 -18.24 6.79 8.76
N ARG A 10 -19.29 7.12 9.53
CA ARG A 10 -20.34 6.18 9.95
C ARG A 10 -21.28 5.80 8.82
N SER A 11 -21.49 6.68 7.84
CA SER A 11 -22.40 6.44 6.71
C SER A 11 -21.67 5.92 5.47
N ALA A 12 -20.33 5.97 5.47
CA ALA A 12 -19.54 5.44 4.37
C ALA A 12 -19.79 3.93 4.15
N ASP A 13 -19.79 3.53 2.88
CA ASP A 13 -19.86 2.13 2.48
C ASP A 13 -18.48 1.49 2.62
N TRP A 14 -18.42 0.43 3.44
CA TRP A 14 -17.23 -0.37 3.71
C TRP A 14 -17.33 -1.79 3.16
N SER A 15 -18.44 -2.12 2.47
CA SER A 15 -18.71 -3.46 1.93
C SER A 15 -17.69 -3.85 0.86
N SER A 16 -17.52 -5.17 0.68
CA SER A 16 -16.80 -5.76 -0.46
C SER A 16 -17.19 -5.09 -1.78
N SER A 17 -16.16 -4.75 -2.56
CA SER A 17 -16.33 -4.07 -3.84
C SER A 17 -16.46 -5.03 -5.04
N GLY A 18 -16.16 -6.30 -4.84
CA GLY A 18 -16.10 -7.33 -5.89
C GLY A 18 -14.93 -7.15 -6.86
N VAL A 19 -13.86 -6.43 -6.48
CA VAL A 19 -12.67 -6.29 -7.34
C VAL A 19 -11.76 -7.52 -7.28
N ILE A 20 -11.82 -8.31 -6.20
CA ILE A 20 -11.25 -9.65 -6.16
C ILE A 20 -12.36 -10.69 -6.08
N ARG A 21 -12.05 -11.95 -6.41
CA ARG A 21 -13.05 -13.03 -6.40
C ARG A 21 -13.65 -13.20 -5.01
N THR A 22 -14.97 -13.02 -4.87
CA THR A 22 -15.69 -13.20 -3.60
C THR A 22 -15.63 -14.63 -3.07
N LYS A 23 -15.47 -15.61 -3.98
CA LYS A 23 -15.31 -17.03 -3.66
C LYS A 23 -13.96 -17.52 -4.22
N PRO A 24 -12.86 -17.42 -3.44
CA PRO A 24 -11.57 -17.92 -3.89
C PRO A 24 -11.57 -19.45 -4.03
N GLU A 25 -10.81 -19.96 -5.00
CA GLU A 25 -10.63 -21.41 -5.19
C GLU A 25 -9.82 -22.02 -4.05
N ILE A 26 -10.15 -23.21 -3.57
CA ILE A 26 -9.48 -23.80 -2.41
C ILE A 26 -7.98 -24.07 -2.61
N ASN A 27 -7.54 -24.41 -3.83
CA ASN A 27 -6.18 -24.91 -4.09
C ASN A 27 -5.20 -23.86 -4.63
N GLU A 28 -5.61 -22.62 -4.75
CA GLU A 28 -4.77 -21.56 -5.30
C GLU A 28 -4.22 -20.71 -4.15
N SER A 29 -3.00 -20.19 -4.23
CA SER A 29 -2.55 -19.11 -3.34
C SER A 29 -2.57 -17.79 -4.10
N ALA A 30 -2.88 -16.69 -3.43
CA ALA A 30 -2.83 -15.37 -4.03
C ALA A 30 -2.42 -14.29 -3.03
N ILE A 31 -1.78 -13.24 -3.51
CA ILE A 31 -1.49 -12.02 -2.76
C ILE A 31 -2.03 -10.86 -3.58
N TYR A 32 -2.74 -9.93 -2.94
CA TYR A 32 -3.18 -8.69 -3.56
C TYR A 32 -2.68 -7.51 -2.75
N ILE A 33 -2.22 -6.49 -3.45
CA ILE A 33 -1.97 -5.17 -2.89
C ILE A 33 -3.05 -4.28 -3.47
N LEU A 34 -3.91 -3.79 -2.59
CA LEU A 34 -5.07 -2.99 -2.96
C LEU A 34 -4.88 -1.56 -2.46
N ALA A 35 -5.45 -0.61 -3.19
CA ALA A 35 -5.50 0.77 -2.77
C ALA A 35 -6.83 1.41 -3.17
N ALA A 36 -7.30 2.35 -2.36
CA ALA A 36 -8.48 3.16 -2.64
C ALA A 36 -8.23 4.61 -2.22
N ARG A 37 -8.98 5.55 -2.79
CA ARG A 37 -8.93 6.96 -2.38
C ARG A 37 -9.35 7.08 -0.90
N THR A 38 -8.64 7.92 -0.14
CA THR A 38 -9.03 8.22 1.24
C THR A 38 -10.33 9.03 1.31
N GLY A 39 -10.99 9.03 2.47
CA GLY A 39 -12.19 9.83 2.69
C GLY A 39 -11.93 11.32 2.88
N GLY A 40 -12.94 12.14 2.58
CA GLY A 40 -12.93 13.59 2.77
C GLY A 40 -11.87 14.32 1.94
N LEU A 41 -11.43 15.49 2.41
CA LEU A 41 -10.48 16.35 1.69
C LEU A 41 -9.14 15.65 1.36
N LYS A 42 -8.74 14.67 2.18
CA LYS A 42 -7.53 13.86 1.95
C LYS A 42 -7.65 13.00 0.68
N GLY A 43 -8.86 12.59 0.31
CA GLY A 43 -9.14 11.77 -0.87
C GLY A 43 -8.64 12.38 -2.16
N ALA A 44 -8.65 13.71 -2.25
CA ALA A 44 -8.10 14.43 -3.41
C ALA A 44 -6.62 14.09 -3.67
N LEU A 45 -5.84 13.81 -2.62
CA LEU A 45 -4.38 13.72 -2.71
C LEU A 45 -3.80 12.36 -2.27
N SER A 46 -4.56 11.55 -1.52
CA SER A 46 -4.02 10.36 -0.88
C SER A 46 -4.86 9.10 -1.10
N LEU A 47 -4.15 7.98 -1.19
CA LEU A 47 -4.69 6.63 -1.14
C LEU A 47 -4.53 6.00 0.26
N HIS A 48 -5.39 5.03 0.58
CA HIS A 48 -5.19 4.05 1.64
C HIS A 48 -4.86 2.72 0.99
N SER A 49 -3.67 2.17 1.24
CA SER A 49 -3.28 0.84 0.75
C SER A 49 -3.39 -0.24 1.81
N TRP A 50 -3.65 -1.47 1.38
CA TRP A 50 -3.64 -2.66 2.23
C TRP A 50 -3.18 -3.90 1.48
N LEU A 51 -2.85 -4.93 2.25
CA LEU A 51 -2.40 -6.22 1.75
C LEU A 51 -3.50 -7.27 1.99
N VAL A 52 -3.69 -8.17 1.03
CA VAL A 52 -4.55 -9.35 1.15
C VAL A 52 -3.75 -10.59 0.82
N ILE A 53 -3.89 -11.63 1.64
CA ILE A 53 -3.28 -12.95 1.46
C ILE A 53 -4.38 -14.00 1.37
N LYS A 54 -4.27 -14.88 0.38
CA LYS A 54 -5.07 -16.09 0.21
C LYS A 54 -4.11 -17.28 0.19
N ARG A 55 -4.30 -18.26 1.07
CA ARG A 55 -3.47 -19.47 1.12
C ARG A 55 -4.17 -20.64 0.44
N ALA A 56 -3.41 -21.49 -0.23
CA ALA A 56 -3.89 -22.80 -0.64
C ALA A 56 -4.41 -23.59 0.57
N GLY A 57 -5.45 -24.38 0.36
CA GLY A 57 -6.20 -25.10 1.39
C GLY A 57 -7.26 -24.26 2.11
N THR A 58 -7.41 -22.97 1.79
CA THR A 58 -8.44 -22.10 2.40
C THR A 58 -9.32 -21.42 1.34
N THR A 59 -10.56 -21.13 1.73
CA THR A 59 -11.50 -20.31 0.94
C THR A 59 -11.68 -18.92 1.55
N SER A 60 -10.72 -18.48 2.35
CA SER A 60 -10.74 -17.19 3.05
C SER A 60 -9.54 -16.34 2.66
N TYR A 61 -9.75 -15.04 2.75
CA TYR A 61 -8.71 -14.03 2.62
C TYR A 61 -8.33 -13.50 4.00
N ASP A 62 -7.04 -13.21 4.17
CA ASP A 62 -6.53 -12.43 5.28
C ASP A 62 -6.14 -11.03 4.79
N ARG A 63 -6.83 -10.00 5.27
CA ARG A 63 -6.51 -8.59 5.02
C ARG A 63 -5.68 -8.01 6.16
N TYR A 64 -4.66 -7.25 5.80
CA TYR A 64 -3.80 -6.51 6.71
C TYR A 64 -3.70 -5.04 6.31
N ASP A 65 -4.04 -4.15 7.23
CA ASP A 65 -3.87 -2.70 7.09
C ASP A 65 -3.60 -2.01 8.43
N VAL A 66 -3.15 -0.76 8.36
CA VAL A 66 -2.90 0.06 9.54
C VAL A 66 -3.90 1.19 9.66
N VAL A 67 -4.55 1.28 10.83
CA VAL A 67 -5.54 2.32 11.16
C VAL A 67 -5.25 2.97 12.52
N GLY A 68 -5.80 4.16 12.75
CA GLY A 68 -5.40 5.01 13.88
C GLY A 68 -6.01 4.73 15.25
N TRP A 69 -6.80 3.67 15.39
CA TRP A 69 -7.51 3.35 16.63
C TRP A 69 -7.14 1.95 17.10
N GLY A 70 -6.82 1.79 18.39
CA GLY A 70 -6.47 0.51 19.03
C GLY A 70 -5.09 -0.02 18.61
N ILE A 71 -5.02 -1.32 18.31
CA ILE A 71 -3.81 -1.96 17.74
C ILE A 71 -3.68 -1.50 16.27
N PRO A 72 -2.57 -0.84 15.87
CA PRO A 72 -2.46 -0.26 14.54
C PRO A 72 -2.63 -1.27 13.41
N VAL A 73 -1.86 -2.37 13.43
CA VAL A 73 -1.98 -3.44 12.43
C VAL A 73 -3.25 -4.23 12.71
N ARG A 74 -4.20 -4.17 11.79
CA ARG A 74 -5.46 -4.91 11.85
C ARG A 74 -5.39 -6.11 10.94
N LYS A 75 -5.98 -7.20 11.41
CA LYS A 75 -6.26 -8.40 10.61
C LYS A 75 -7.77 -8.52 10.45
N ASN A 76 -8.25 -8.58 9.21
CA ASN A 76 -9.66 -8.83 8.87
C ASN A 76 -10.67 -7.87 9.56
N ALA A 77 -10.30 -6.60 9.76
CA ALA A 77 -11.22 -5.58 10.30
C ALA A 77 -12.31 -5.15 9.29
N TYR A 78 -12.04 -5.35 8.00
CA TYR A 78 -12.93 -5.09 6.88
C TYR A 78 -12.80 -6.24 5.87
N ASP A 79 -13.73 -6.32 4.92
CA ASP A 79 -13.65 -7.25 3.81
C ASP A 79 -12.32 -7.09 3.05
N ALA A 80 -11.83 -8.19 2.48
CA ALA A 80 -10.55 -8.24 1.79
C ALA A 80 -10.42 -7.18 0.69
N ASP A 81 -11.50 -6.95 -0.05
CA ASP A 81 -11.61 -5.91 -1.07
C ASP A 81 -12.67 -4.86 -0.73
N GLY A 82 -12.92 -4.67 0.57
CA GLY A 82 -13.86 -3.69 1.09
C GLY A 82 -13.54 -2.28 0.57
N ARG A 83 -14.58 -1.53 0.25
CA ARG A 83 -14.46 -0.10 -0.06
C ARG A 83 -13.77 0.64 1.07
N TRP A 84 -13.03 1.68 0.71
CA TRP A 84 -12.45 2.59 1.69
C TRP A 84 -13.20 3.90 1.65
N TYR A 85 -14.03 4.15 2.67
CA TYR A 85 -14.82 5.38 2.73
C TYR A 85 -15.69 5.57 1.47
N SER A 86 -16.43 4.52 1.07
CA SER A 86 -17.21 4.42 -0.18
C SER A 86 -16.40 4.38 -1.48
N ASN A 87 -15.08 4.59 -1.44
CA ASN A 87 -14.25 4.51 -2.64
C ASN A 87 -13.96 3.06 -3.02
N LYS A 88 -14.23 2.72 -4.28
CA LYS A 88 -13.88 1.41 -4.84
C LYS A 88 -12.35 1.26 -4.92
N PRO A 89 -11.78 0.17 -4.38
CA PRO A 89 -10.36 -0.12 -4.55
C PRO A 89 -10.01 -0.56 -5.96
N PHE A 90 -8.72 -0.45 -6.26
CA PHE A 90 -8.08 -1.07 -7.41
C PHE A 90 -6.91 -1.93 -6.96
N VAL A 91 -6.60 -2.95 -7.75
CA VAL A 91 -5.42 -3.81 -7.54
C VAL A 91 -4.19 -3.05 -8.02
N VAL A 92 -3.28 -2.75 -7.11
CA VAL A 92 -1.95 -2.20 -7.41
C VAL A 92 -1.10 -3.30 -8.04
N ARG A 93 -1.13 -4.50 -7.45
CA ARG A 93 -0.45 -5.69 -7.94
C ARG A 93 -1.08 -6.93 -7.33
N GLU A 94 -1.01 -8.04 -8.07
CA GLU A 94 -1.39 -9.35 -7.61
C GLU A 94 -0.35 -10.40 -7.99
N PHE A 95 -0.30 -11.46 -7.20
CA PHE A 95 0.56 -12.64 -7.38
C PHE A 95 -0.30 -13.86 -7.14
N HIS A 96 -0.13 -14.93 -7.93
CA HIS A 96 -0.95 -16.14 -7.85
C HIS A 96 -0.10 -17.42 -7.88
N GLY A 97 -0.69 -18.54 -7.46
CA GLY A 97 -0.09 -19.87 -7.53
C GLY A 97 1.24 -19.97 -6.80
N ALA A 98 2.20 -20.67 -7.42
CA ALA A 98 3.51 -20.95 -6.83
C ALA A 98 4.30 -19.68 -6.46
N GLU A 99 4.14 -18.59 -7.22
CA GLU A 99 4.80 -17.33 -6.89
C GLU A 99 4.29 -16.80 -5.54
N ALA A 100 2.97 -16.74 -5.37
CA ALA A 100 2.35 -16.34 -4.12
C ALA A 100 2.76 -17.27 -2.95
N GLU A 101 2.77 -18.59 -3.16
CA GLU A 101 3.19 -19.55 -2.13
C GLU A 101 4.60 -19.29 -1.61
N THR A 102 5.53 -18.93 -2.51
CA THR A 102 6.91 -18.63 -2.10
C THR A 102 7.04 -17.29 -1.35
N LEU A 103 6.13 -16.34 -1.59
CA LEU A 103 6.16 -15.00 -1.01
C LEU A 103 5.41 -14.93 0.32
N ILE A 104 4.32 -15.67 0.48
CA ILE A 104 3.44 -15.60 1.67
C ILE A 104 4.20 -15.77 2.99
N PRO A 105 5.09 -16.77 3.18
CA PRO A 105 5.80 -16.93 4.45
C PRO A 105 6.71 -15.73 4.78
N LYS A 106 7.37 -15.16 3.77
CA LYS A 106 8.24 -13.98 3.94
C LYS A 106 7.44 -12.76 4.33
N ILE A 107 6.32 -12.54 3.65
CA ILE A 107 5.41 -11.44 3.95
C ILE A 107 4.84 -11.59 5.35
N GLN A 108 4.42 -12.81 5.75
CA GLN A 108 3.88 -13.04 7.09
C GLN A 108 4.90 -12.71 8.18
N ALA A 109 6.16 -13.12 8.02
CA ALA A 109 7.24 -12.78 8.95
C ALA A 109 7.42 -11.26 9.08
N VAL A 110 7.41 -10.53 7.96
CA VAL A 110 7.54 -9.06 7.97
C VAL A 110 6.34 -8.38 8.66
N ILE A 111 5.13 -8.90 8.48
CA ILE A 111 3.94 -8.39 9.18
C ILE A 111 4.08 -8.60 10.68
N ASP A 112 4.51 -9.79 11.10
CA ASP A 112 4.63 -10.17 12.50
C ASP A 112 5.74 -9.37 13.22
N GLU A 113 6.80 -8.99 12.49
CA GLU A 113 7.94 -8.21 12.99
C GLU A 113 7.78 -6.68 12.81
N TYR A 114 6.62 -6.21 12.32
CA TYR A 114 6.45 -4.80 11.97
C TYR A 114 6.66 -3.86 13.19
N PRO A 115 7.63 -2.92 13.14
CA PRO A 115 8.06 -2.16 14.32
C PRO A 115 6.99 -1.21 14.88
N TYR A 116 5.98 -0.87 14.07
CA TYR A 116 4.91 0.07 14.44
C TYR A 116 3.57 -0.64 14.72
N GLY A 117 3.60 -1.93 15.05
CA GLY A 117 2.39 -2.72 15.40
C GLY A 117 1.80 -2.47 16.79
N LYS A 118 2.47 -1.69 17.67
CA LYS A 118 2.02 -1.46 19.06
C LYS A 118 1.05 -0.27 19.17
N PRO A 119 0.12 -0.25 20.15
CA PRO A 119 -0.77 0.89 20.40
C PRO A 119 0.01 2.21 20.54
N GLY A 120 -0.50 3.28 19.93
CA GLY A 120 0.14 4.60 19.91
C GLY A 120 1.08 4.84 18.71
N ASN A 121 1.49 3.80 17.98
CA ASN A 121 2.41 3.92 16.84
C ASN A 121 1.73 4.27 15.51
N TYR A 122 0.63 5.03 15.53
CA TYR A 122 -0.01 5.53 14.32
C TYR A 122 0.16 7.03 14.20
N THR A 123 0.56 7.51 13.03
CA THR A 123 0.59 8.93 12.70
C THR A 123 0.10 9.11 11.28
N ILE A 124 -0.96 9.90 11.12
CA ILE A 124 -1.65 10.04 9.83
C ILE A 124 -0.74 10.56 8.72
N TRP A 125 0.16 11.49 9.05
CA TRP A 125 1.16 12.08 8.16
C TRP A 125 2.32 12.63 9.00
N PRO A 126 3.59 12.47 8.58
CA PRO A 126 4.04 11.78 7.37
C PRO A 126 3.98 10.24 7.47
N GLY A 127 3.74 9.70 8.66
CA GLY A 127 3.69 8.28 8.95
C GLY A 127 4.19 8.00 10.37
N PRO A 128 4.14 6.75 10.83
CA PRO A 128 3.71 5.56 10.10
C PRO A 128 2.18 5.44 9.99
N ASN A 129 1.70 5.09 8.79
CA ASN A 129 0.29 4.80 8.48
C ASN A 129 0.17 3.55 7.58
N SER A 130 -1.00 3.29 6.99
CA SER A 130 -1.20 2.11 6.12
C SER A 130 -0.30 2.07 4.89
N ASN A 131 0.03 3.23 4.31
CA ASN A 131 0.95 3.31 3.18
C ASN A 131 2.38 3.04 3.63
N SER A 132 2.79 3.51 4.82
CA SER A 132 4.10 3.17 5.40
C SER A 132 4.23 1.67 5.68
N PHE A 133 3.17 1.05 6.20
CA PHE A 133 3.12 -0.39 6.47
C PHE A 133 3.27 -1.23 5.20
N VAL A 134 2.46 -0.97 4.17
CA VAL A 134 2.57 -1.74 2.92
C VAL A 134 3.89 -1.45 2.21
N ALA A 135 4.40 -0.21 2.25
CA ALA A 135 5.73 0.11 1.73
C ALA A 135 6.85 -0.64 2.45
N HIS A 136 6.75 -0.80 3.78
CA HIS A 136 7.68 -1.59 4.57
C HIS A 136 7.68 -3.05 4.11
N VAL A 137 6.50 -3.66 3.94
CA VAL A 137 6.37 -5.04 3.43
C VAL A 137 7.02 -5.19 2.06
N LEU A 138 6.78 -4.24 1.15
CA LEU A 138 7.35 -4.28 -0.20
C LEU A 138 8.89 -4.16 -0.22
N ARG A 139 9.45 -3.26 0.60
CA ARG A 139 10.91 -3.08 0.71
C ARG A 139 11.58 -4.30 1.37
N SER A 140 10.94 -4.91 2.36
CA SER A 140 11.45 -6.11 3.03
C SER A 140 11.29 -7.39 2.22
N VAL A 141 10.51 -7.37 1.12
CA VAL A 141 10.37 -8.51 0.20
C VAL A 141 10.64 -8.04 -1.26
N PRO A 142 11.90 -7.72 -1.63
CA PRO A 142 12.24 -7.12 -2.93
C PRO A 142 11.79 -7.93 -4.15
N LYS A 143 11.65 -9.25 -3.99
CA LYS A 143 11.13 -10.17 -5.03
C LYS A 143 9.71 -9.79 -5.50
N MET A 144 8.93 -9.04 -4.72
CA MET A 144 7.64 -8.50 -5.16
C MET A 144 7.79 -7.46 -6.28
N GLY A 145 8.95 -6.81 -6.41
CA GLY A 145 9.31 -6.09 -7.61
C GLY A 145 8.56 -4.79 -7.89
N ILE A 146 7.84 -4.22 -6.91
CA ILE A 146 7.01 -3.02 -7.11
C ILE A 146 7.22 -1.98 -6.02
N VAL A 147 6.79 -0.74 -6.30
CA VAL A 147 6.57 0.31 -5.30
C VAL A 147 5.09 0.71 -5.28
N LEU A 148 4.60 1.20 -4.15
CA LEU A 148 3.23 1.74 -4.06
C LEU A 148 3.03 2.92 -5.03
N PRO A 149 1.79 3.26 -5.43
CA PRO A 149 1.51 4.44 -6.24
C PRO A 149 2.07 5.73 -5.63
N SER A 150 2.45 6.70 -6.48
CA SER A 150 3.08 7.95 -6.04
C SER A 150 2.20 8.87 -5.19
N ASN A 151 0.88 8.66 -5.22
CA ASN A 151 -0.09 9.32 -4.36
C ASN A 151 -0.50 8.49 -3.13
N ALA A 152 0.22 7.43 -2.78
CA ALA A 152 0.07 6.74 -1.50
C ALA A 152 0.84 7.51 -0.40
N VAL A 153 0.27 8.63 0.05
CA VAL A 153 0.91 9.57 0.99
C VAL A 153 1.34 8.86 2.28
N GLY A 154 2.63 8.96 2.60
CA GLY A 154 3.26 8.32 3.76
C GLY A 154 4.03 7.02 3.47
N ARG A 155 4.02 6.53 2.23
CA ARG A 155 4.87 5.41 1.79
C ARG A 155 6.39 5.68 1.95
N ASP A 156 6.78 6.95 2.00
CA ASP A 156 8.18 7.40 2.08
C ASP A 156 8.65 7.65 3.54
N PHE A 157 7.82 7.32 4.52
CA PHE A 157 8.20 7.31 5.94
C PHE A 157 9.25 6.20 6.19
N PRO A 158 10.39 6.50 6.84
CA PRO A 158 11.48 5.56 7.03
C PRO A 158 11.20 4.57 8.18
N THR A 159 10.38 3.55 7.91
CA THR A 159 10.01 2.56 8.94
C THR A 159 11.19 1.77 9.51
N ALA A 160 12.30 1.67 8.77
CA ALA A 160 13.53 1.02 9.25
C ALA A 160 14.46 1.98 10.02
N GLY A 161 14.05 3.24 10.22
CA GLY A 161 14.87 4.28 10.86
C GLY A 161 16.02 4.81 9.99
N LYS A 162 16.16 4.34 8.74
CA LYS A 162 17.20 4.78 7.80
C LYS A 162 16.72 5.96 6.96
N LEU A 163 17.54 7.01 6.86
CA LEU A 163 17.29 8.16 5.98
C LEU A 163 17.75 7.91 4.54
N PHE A 164 18.59 6.90 4.32
CA PHE A 164 19.14 6.52 3.03
C PHE A 164 19.17 5.00 2.94
N GLU A 165 18.68 4.44 1.84
CA GLU A 165 18.61 3.01 1.62
C GLU A 165 18.69 2.67 0.12
N ILE A 166 19.27 1.51 -0.18
CA ILE A 166 19.18 0.84 -1.47
C ILE A 166 18.54 -0.52 -1.18
N ASP A 167 17.55 -0.91 -1.99
CA ASP A 167 16.93 -2.24 -1.89
C ASP A 167 18.00 -3.34 -2.04
N ASP A 168 17.84 -4.49 -1.38
CA ASP A 168 18.86 -5.55 -1.34
C ASP A 168 19.30 -6.07 -2.73
N ASP A 169 18.43 -5.95 -3.73
CA ASP A 169 18.70 -6.33 -5.12
C ASP A 169 19.19 -5.17 -6.00
N TRP A 170 19.52 -4.04 -5.39
CA TRP A 170 20.11 -2.84 -6.03
C TRP A 170 19.24 -2.18 -7.10
N GLN A 171 17.96 -2.57 -7.18
CA GLN A 171 17.05 -2.07 -8.22
C GLN A 171 16.44 -0.71 -7.89
N ASN A 172 16.52 -0.27 -6.64
CA ASN A 172 15.90 0.97 -6.20
C ASN A 172 16.68 1.62 -5.05
N PHE A 173 17.02 2.90 -5.24
CA PHE A 173 17.57 3.79 -4.23
C PHE A 173 16.45 4.69 -3.69
N HIS A 174 16.52 4.99 -2.40
CA HIS A 174 15.63 5.93 -1.72
C HIS A 174 16.35 6.71 -0.62
N ALA A 175 16.17 8.03 -0.65
CA ALA A 175 16.57 8.95 0.41
C ALA A 175 15.35 9.70 0.91
N THR A 176 15.18 9.80 2.22
CA THR A 176 14.05 10.47 2.86
C THR A 176 14.47 11.26 4.09
N PHE A 177 13.87 12.42 4.27
CA PHE A 177 13.92 13.21 5.48
C PHE A 177 12.63 12.99 6.26
N PHE A 178 12.56 11.86 6.98
CA PHE A 178 11.42 11.46 7.81
C PHE A 178 10.04 11.47 7.09
N GLY A 179 10.03 11.31 5.76
CA GLY A 179 8.84 11.37 4.91
C GLY A 179 8.42 12.78 4.47
N TYR A 180 9.07 13.84 4.96
CA TYR A 180 8.79 15.24 4.59
C TYR A 180 9.39 15.65 3.26
N ALA A 181 10.55 15.10 2.91
CA ALA A 181 11.19 15.33 1.62
C ALA A 181 11.99 14.10 1.24
N GLY A 182 12.16 13.81 -0.04
CA GLY A 182 12.93 12.64 -0.45
C GLY A 182 13.15 12.55 -1.94
N ILE A 183 14.05 11.66 -2.32
CA ILE A 183 14.35 11.31 -3.72
C ILE A 183 14.38 9.78 -3.82
N SER A 184 13.76 9.25 -4.87
CA SER A 184 13.87 7.84 -5.24
C SER A 184 14.39 7.71 -6.66
N ALA A 185 15.23 6.72 -6.91
CA ALA A 185 15.72 6.41 -8.24
C ALA A 185 15.86 4.90 -8.43
N GLY A 186 15.30 4.33 -9.49
CA GLY A 186 15.45 2.90 -9.76
C GLY A 186 14.56 2.38 -10.88
N SER A 187 14.71 1.10 -11.21
CA SER A 187 13.88 0.43 -12.21
C SER A 187 12.41 0.34 -11.77
N ARG A 188 12.15 0.28 -10.46
CA ARG A 188 10.79 0.24 -9.88
C ARG A 188 10.17 1.62 -9.72
N SER A 189 10.94 2.58 -9.20
CA SER A 189 10.44 3.93 -8.91
C SER A 189 10.61 4.92 -10.06
N GLY A 190 11.38 4.62 -11.10
CA GLY A 190 11.80 5.65 -12.06
C GLY A 190 12.66 6.70 -11.36
N PHE A 191 12.40 7.98 -11.58
CA PHE A 191 12.96 9.07 -10.77
C PHE A 191 11.84 9.86 -10.10
N GLU A 192 11.87 9.97 -8.78
CA GLU A 192 10.85 10.63 -7.97
C GLU A 192 11.45 11.65 -7.02
N ILE A 193 10.74 12.75 -6.82
CA ILE A 193 10.96 13.73 -5.76
C ILE A 193 9.69 13.78 -4.92
N ASN A 194 9.82 13.51 -3.63
CA ASN A 194 8.78 13.69 -2.63
C ASN A 194 8.99 15.03 -1.92
N LEU A 195 7.95 15.85 -1.82
CA LEU A 195 7.89 17.00 -0.92
C LEU A 195 6.54 17.00 -0.19
N LEU A 196 6.58 16.95 1.13
CA LEU A 196 5.43 16.91 2.04
C LEU A 196 4.41 15.79 1.73
N GLY A 197 4.88 14.68 1.17
CA GLY A 197 4.05 13.55 0.74
C GLY A 197 3.50 13.68 -0.68
N LEU A 198 3.78 14.79 -1.36
CA LEU A 198 3.45 15.00 -2.77
C LEU A 198 4.62 14.57 -3.63
N VAL A 199 4.39 13.55 -4.45
CA VAL A 199 5.43 12.97 -5.30
C VAL A 199 5.27 13.43 -6.75
N ALA A 200 6.31 14.06 -7.27
CA ALA A 200 6.50 14.31 -8.69
C ALA A 200 7.59 13.37 -9.24
N GLY A 201 7.47 12.93 -10.48
CA GLY A 201 8.49 12.05 -11.05
C GLY A 201 8.23 11.58 -12.46
N VAL A 202 9.14 10.76 -12.96
CA VAL A 202 9.08 10.13 -14.28
C VAL A 202 9.32 8.63 -14.14
N ASP A 203 8.48 7.83 -14.77
CA ASP A 203 8.69 6.40 -14.91
C ASP A 203 9.36 6.13 -16.26
N ILE A 204 10.58 5.58 -16.22
CA ILE A 204 11.43 5.42 -17.41
C ILE A 204 11.13 4.08 -18.09
N LEU A 205 10.92 3.01 -17.31
CA LEU A 205 10.66 1.68 -17.85
C LEU A 205 9.23 1.53 -18.36
N ASN A 206 8.29 2.26 -17.76
CA ASN A 206 6.94 2.42 -18.25
C ASN A 206 6.70 3.92 -18.46
N PRO A 207 7.00 4.48 -19.65
CA PRO A 207 6.93 5.91 -19.92
C PRO A 207 5.67 6.57 -19.34
N GLY A 208 5.86 7.52 -18.42
CA GLY A 208 4.76 8.19 -17.76
C GLY A 208 5.22 9.22 -16.74
N LEU A 209 4.35 10.19 -16.48
CA LEU A 209 4.56 11.23 -15.46
C LEU A 209 3.88 10.83 -14.16
N LYS A 210 4.56 11.05 -13.04
CA LYS A 210 3.98 10.94 -11.70
C LYS A 210 3.60 12.34 -11.25
N VAL A 211 2.30 12.56 -11.14
CA VAL A 211 1.73 13.86 -10.80
C VAL A 211 1.31 13.86 -9.33
N PRO A 212 1.75 14.86 -8.54
CA PRO A 212 1.35 15.05 -7.15
C PRO A 212 -0.15 14.86 -6.92
N GLY A 213 -0.53 13.96 -6.03
CA GLY A 213 -1.93 13.66 -5.68
C GLY A 213 -2.73 12.83 -6.70
N PHE A 214 -2.32 12.81 -7.97
CA PHE A 214 -3.01 12.10 -9.04
C PHE A 214 -2.41 10.74 -9.39
N GLY A 215 -1.15 10.49 -9.00
CA GLY A 215 -0.49 9.23 -9.27
C GLY A 215 0.23 9.24 -10.63
N ARG A 216 0.44 8.06 -11.21
CA ARG A 216 1.09 7.90 -12.53
C ARG A 216 0.08 8.10 -13.66
N ILE A 217 0.44 8.91 -14.65
CA ILE A 217 -0.26 9.13 -15.92
C ILE A 217 0.69 8.66 -17.04
N GLY A 218 0.34 7.56 -17.70
CA GLY A 218 1.12 7.00 -18.81
C GLY A 218 0.73 7.59 -20.16
N PHE A 219 1.60 7.41 -21.15
CA PHE A 219 1.37 7.69 -22.56
C PHE A 219 1.92 6.56 -23.42
#